data_AF-A0A257AJX1-F1
#
_entry.id   AF-A0A257AJX1-F1
#
_cell.length_a   1.000
_cell.length_b   1.000
_cell.length_c   1.000
_cell.angle_alpha   90.00
_cell.angle_beta   90.00
_cell.angle_gamma   90.00
#
_symmetry.space_group_name_H-M   'P 1'
#
loop_
_entity.id
_entity.type
_entity.pdbx_description
1 polymer ?
#
loop_
_entity_poly.entity_id
_entity_poly.type
_entity_poly.pdbx_seq_one_letter_code
_entity_poly.pdbx_strand_id
1 'polypeptide(L)'
;MNGASDKFEKYLREKDVASVSGSGIVHVGEATVKIAGSGKYIAGELLKAAGSVKVEGSLKLRIVKISGAFKVEGDLECEELKLSGAGVINGECKCKEIKIAGAFKTRKLLTDILKIGGAIKTPVLEGGDVHIILNGNSEIDRLKAKYLEVKREEPTFRVMFWDVGLKRKDYYLISESIEINKGNLEAVKCKRVRGDEITIGRFCEIDVVEYTISAKLLEGAKVGRLSKIG
;
A
#
# COMPACT_ATOMS: atom_id res chain seq x y z
N MET A 1 -22.88 21.53 -20.19
CA MET A 1 -22.03 20.62 -19.40
C MET A 1 -22.71 20.30 -18.06
N ASN A 2 -23.77 19.48 -18.02
CA ASN A 2 -24.46 19.08 -16.76
C ASN A 2 -24.87 17.59 -16.70
N GLY A 3 -24.72 16.81 -17.77
CA GLY A 3 -25.28 15.45 -17.84
C GLY A 3 -24.61 14.38 -16.96
N ALA A 4 -23.37 14.58 -16.51
CA ALA A 4 -22.69 13.63 -15.64
C ALA A 4 -23.12 13.76 -14.17
N SER A 5 -23.40 14.98 -13.70
CA SER A 5 -23.85 15.24 -12.32
C SER A 5 -25.29 14.75 -12.11
N ASP A 6 -26.20 15.04 -13.04
CA ASP A 6 -27.60 14.60 -12.94
C ASP A 6 -27.77 13.08 -13.01
N LYS A 7 -26.95 12.41 -13.84
CA LYS A 7 -26.97 10.94 -13.96
C LYS A 7 -26.38 10.27 -12.72
N PHE A 8 -25.36 10.89 -12.11
CA PHE A 8 -24.79 10.44 -10.84
C PHE A 8 -25.76 10.69 -9.68
N GLU A 9 -26.44 11.83 -9.62
CA GLU A 9 -27.47 12.09 -8.61
C GLU A 9 -28.68 11.16 -8.74
N LYS A 10 -29.12 10.85 -9.98
CA LYS A 10 -30.19 9.87 -10.20
C LYS A 10 -29.77 8.45 -9.79
N TYR A 11 -28.53 8.04 -10.08
CA TYR A 11 -27.94 6.78 -9.62
C TYR A 11 -27.85 6.69 -8.09
N LEU A 12 -27.57 7.80 -7.40
CA LEU A 12 -27.53 7.87 -5.95
C LEU A 12 -28.92 7.78 -5.29
N ARG A 13 -30.00 8.12 -5.99
CA ARG A 13 -31.39 8.01 -5.47
C ARG A 13 -31.91 6.57 -5.44
N GLU A 14 -31.30 5.66 -6.21
CA GLU A 14 -31.69 4.24 -6.25
C GLU A 14 -30.97 3.38 -5.20
N LYS A 15 -29.92 3.92 -4.55
CA LYS A 15 -29.14 3.22 -3.53
C LYS A 15 -29.38 3.84 -2.16
N ASP A 16 -29.35 3.00 -1.11
CA ASP A 16 -29.39 3.51 0.26
C ASP A 16 -28.12 4.32 0.56
N VAL A 17 -28.31 5.61 0.84
CA VAL A 17 -27.26 6.55 1.22
C VAL A 17 -27.37 6.84 2.69
N ALA A 18 -26.29 6.58 3.44
CA ALA A 18 -26.18 6.97 4.84
C ALA A 18 -25.10 8.04 4.99
N SER A 19 -25.40 9.09 5.74
CA SER A 19 -24.43 10.10 6.19
C SER A 19 -24.25 9.99 7.70
N VAL A 20 -23.00 10.17 8.14
CA VAL A 20 -22.62 10.15 9.55
C VAL A 20 -21.90 11.46 9.85
N SER A 21 -22.32 12.14 10.92
CA SER A 21 -21.64 13.28 11.52
C SER A 21 -21.51 13.04 13.01
N GLY A 22 -20.29 13.07 13.55
CA GLY A 22 -20.00 12.71 14.93
C GLY A 22 -19.70 11.22 15.08
N SER A 23 -20.70 10.41 15.38
CA SER A 23 -20.53 8.96 15.48
C SER A 23 -21.71 8.24 14.87
N GLY A 24 -21.46 7.15 14.16
CA GLY A 24 -22.51 6.39 13.52
C GLY A 24 -22.10 4.96 13.22
N ILE A 25 -23.12 4.13 13.04
CA ILE A 25 -22.96 2.72 12.68
C ILE A 25 -23.66 2.51 11.34
N VAL A 26 -22.98 1.82 10.45
CA VAL A 26 -23.52 1.41 9.15
C VAL A 26 -23.34 -0.09 9.02
N HIS A 27 -24.34 -0.79 8.52
CA HIS A 27 -24.25 -2.22 8.22
C HIS A 27 -23.93 -2.41 6.73
N VAL A 28 -22.93 -3.25 6.45
CA VAL A 28 -22.51 -3.58 5.07
C VAL A 28 -22.47 -5.09 4.95
N GLY A 29 -23.55 -5.67 4.41
CA GLY A 29 -23.76 -7.12 4.51
C GLY A 29 -23.80 -7.53 5.98
N GLU A 30 -22.97 -8.50 6.37
CA GLU A 30 -22.83 -8.95 7.77
C GLU A 30 -21.90 -8.06 8.60
N ALA A 31 -21.15 -7.15 7.97
CA ALA A 31 -20.19 -6.32 8.68
C ALA A 31 -20.85 -5.13 9.37
N THR A 32 -20.36 -4.82 10.58
CA THR A 32 -20.73 -3.61 11.33
C THR A 32 -19.62 -2.58 11.22
N VAL A 33 -19.90 -1.47 10.55
CA VAL A 33 -18.96 -0.37 10.32
C VAL A 33 -19.25 0.75 11.32
N LYS A 34 -18.36 0.93 12.29
CA LYS A 34 -18.39 2.00 13.28
C LYS A 34 -17.53 3.16 12.80
N ILE A 35 -18.12 4.34 12.69
CA ILE A 35 -17.46 5.56 12.23
C ILE A 35 -17.48 6.57 13.38
N ALA A 36 -16.31 7.08 13.75
CA ALA A 36 -16.15 8.24 14.63
C ALA A 36 -15.50 9.37 13.80
N GLY A 37 -16.27 10.40 13.50
CA GLY A 37 -15.93 11.52 12.65
C GLY A 37 -17.05 11.83 11.66
N SER A 38 -16.70 12.02 10.39
CA SER A 38 -17.69 12.18 9.31
C SER A 38 -17.59 11.02 8.32
N GLY A 39 -18.74 10.58 7.82
CA GLY A 39 -18.84 9.43 6.94
C GLY A 39 -19.93 9.60 5.90
N LYS A 40 -19.70 9.06 4.70
CA LYS A 40 -20.70 8.84 3.67
C LYS A 40 -20.60 7.40 3.23
N TYR A 41 -21.71 6.70 3.31
CA TYR A 41 -21.89 5.36 2.79
C TYR A 41 -22.92 5.35 1.68
N ILE A 42 -22.65 4.58 0.63
CA ILE A 42 -23.59 4.27 -0.44
C ILE A 42 -23.60 2.75 -0.57
N ALA A 43 -24.79 2.14 -0.50
CA ALA A 43 -24.96 0.69 -0.46
C ALA A 43 -24.21 -0.06 -1.59
N GLY A 44 -23.35 -1.00 -1.17
CA GLY A 44 -22.51 -1.82 -2.07
C GLY A 44 -21.50 -1.03 -2.91
N GLU A 45 -21.35 0.27 -2.68
CA GLU A 45 -20.72 1.19 -3.62
C GLU A 45 -19.51 1.92 -3.00
N LEU A 46 -19.76 2.72 -1.96
CA LEU A 46 -18.78 3.63 -1.41
C LEU A 46 -18.83 3.61 0.11
N LEU A 47 -17.66 3.52 0.73
CA LEU A 47 -17.43 3.97 2.09
C LEU A 47 -16.38 5.09 2.06
N LYS A 48 -16.80 6.32 2.35
CA LYS A 48 -15.89 7.46 2.53
C LYS A 48 -15.99 7.95 3.97
N ALA A 49 -14.88 8.09 4.66
CA ALA A 49 -14.90 8.67 6.01
C ALA A 49 -13.64 9.44 6.35
N ALA A 50 -13.80 10.43 7.22
CA ALA A 50 -12.73 11.15 7.89
C ALA A 50 -12.84 10.93 9.40
N GLY A 51 -11.73 10.56 10.04
CA GLY A 51 -11.69 10.20 11.45
C GLY A 51 -11.26 8.75 11.65
N SER A 52 -11.98 8.01 12.50
CA SER A 52 -11.69 6.60 12.80
C SER A 52 -12.82 5.69 12.31
N VAL A 53 -12.45 4.66 11.56
CA VAL A 53 -13.37 3.64 11.04
C VAL A 53 -12.93 2.28 11.56
N LYS A 54 -13.84 1.59 12.25
CA LYS A 54 -13.66 0.20 12.68
C LYS A 54 -14.73 -0.67 12.02
N VAL A 55 -14.31 -1.72 11.35
CA VAL A 55 -15.19 -2.73 10.77
C VAL A 55 -15.08 -4.01 11.59
N GLU A 56 -16.20 -4.42 12.17
CA GLU A 56 -16.36 -5.72 12.80
C GLU A 56 -16.89 -6.69 11.74
N GLY A 57 -16.11 -7.74 11.44
CA GLY A 57 -16.34 -8.64 10.30
C GLY A 57 -15.49 -8.31 9.07
N SER A 58 -15.80 -8.95 7.95
CA SER A 58 -15.14 -8.74 6.65
C SER A 58 -15.89 -7.71 5.81
N LEU A 59 -15.18 -6.75 5.21
CA LEU A 59 -15.77 -5.70 4.39
C LEU A 59 -15.65 -6.04 2.91
N LYS A 60 -16.79 -6.07 2.20
CA LYS A 60 -16.83 -6.11 0.74
C LYS A 60 -17.52 -4.88 0.19
N LEU A 61 -16.81 -4.08 -0.61
CA LEU A 61 -17.30 -2.80 -1.12
C LEU A 61 -16.56 -2.42 -2.39
N ARG A 62 -17.18 -1.68 -3.31
CA ARG A 62 -16.47 -1.26 -4.53
C ARG A 62 -15.34 -0.29 -4.22
N ILE A 63 -15.63 0.77 -3.46
CA ILE A 63 -14.70 1.87 -3.20
C ILE A 63 -14.62 2.17 -1.70
N VAL A 64 -13.41 2.21 -1.15
CA VAL A 64 -13.13 2.58 0.24
C VAL A 64 -12.15 3.76 0.26
N LYS A 65 -12.55 4.88 0.88
CA LYS A 65 -11.76 6.12 0.97
C LYS A 65 -11.72 6.61 2.41
N ILE A 66 -10.61 6.40 3.10
CA ILE A 66 -10.47 6.78 4.50
C ILE A 66 -9.37 7.82 4.68
N SER A 67 -9.70 8.90 5.39
CA SER A 67 -8.75 9.88 5.90
C SER A 67 -8.69 9.75 7.43
N GLY A 68 -7.66 9.11 7.96
CA GLY A 68 -7.47 8.85 9.39
C GLY A 68 -7.16 7.39 9.68
N ALA A 69 -7.79 6.82 10.71
CA ALA A 69 -7.57 5.44 11.14
C ALA A 69 -8.60 4.50 10.51
N PHE A 70 -8.14 3.41 9.90
CA PHE A 70 -8.98 2.38 9.32
C PHE A 70 -8.60 1.01 9.88
N LYS A 71 -9.54 0.35 10.57
CA LYS A 71 -9.35 -1.00 11.07
C LYS A 71 -10.43 -1.92 10.56
N VAL A 72 -10.05 -3.08 10.03
CA VAL A 72 -10.97 -4.17 9.65
C VAL A 72 -10.55 -5.41 10.43
N GLU A 73 -11.46 -6.00 11.20
CA GLU A 73 -11.16 -7.20 12.00
C GLU A 73 -11.05 -8.46 11.13
N GLY A 74 -11.82 -8.54 10.03
CA GLY A 74 -11.74 -9.61 9.04
C GLY A 74 -10.99 -9.21 7.77
N ASP A 75 -11.49 -9.71 6.65
CA ASP A 75 -10.92 -9.47 5.32
C ASP A 75 -11.46 -8.17 4.71
N LEU A 76 -10.72 -7.61 3.76
CA LEU A 76 -11.14 -6.49 2.94
C LEU A 76 -11.10 -6.89 1.46
N GLU A 77 -12.25 -6.85 0.80
CA GLU A 77 -12.37 -7.03 -0.65
C GLU A 77 -12.93 -5.75 -1.29
N CYS A 78 -12.15 -5.07 -2.15
CA CYS A 78 -12.62 -3.88 -2.84
C CYS A 78 -11.99 -3.65 -4.22
N GLU A 79 -12.54 -2.76 -5.04
CA GLU A 79 -11.90 -2.37 -6.31
C GLU A 79 -10.88 -1.25 -6.11
N GLU A 80 -11.22 -0.25 -5.29
CA GLU A 80 -10.34 0.88 -4.99
C GLU A 80 -10.24 1.10 -3.47
N LEU A 81 -9.01 1.09 -2.95
CA LEU A 81 -8.69 1.51 -1.59
C LEU A 81 -7.81 2.76 -1.62
N LYS A 82 -8.32 3.87 -1.08
CA LYS A 82 -7.54 5.08 -0.79
C LYS A 82 -7.48 5.30 0.71
N LEU A 83 -6.27 5.38 1.23
CA LEU A 83 -6.03 5.60 2.65
C LEU A 83 -5.01 6.73 2.85
N SER A 84 -5.43 7.78 3.54
CA SER A 84 -4.54 8.82 4.06
C SER A 84 -4.51 8.70 5.58
N GLY A 85 -3.48 8.09 6.14
CA GLY A 85 -3.38 7.81 7.57
C GLY A 85 -2.88 6.39 7.86
N ALA A 86 -3.52 5.70 8.81
CA ALA A 86 -3.09 4.38 9.28
C ALA A 86 -4.18 3.32 9.03
N GLY A 87 -3.79 2.20 8.44
CA GLY A 87 -4.69 1.11 8.07
C GLY A 87 -4.22 -0.22 8.63
N VAL A 88 -5.13 -0.95 9.28
CA VAL A 88 -4.88 -2.30 9.79
C VAL A 88 -6.01 -3.21 9.33
N ILE A 89 -5.69 -4.16 8.46
CA ILE A 89 -6.60 -5.23 8.05
C ILE A 89 -6.12 -6.50 8.75
N ASN A 90 -6.88 -6.98 9.72
CA ASN A 90 -6.49 -8.15 10.50
C ASN A 90 -6.66 -9.45 9.71
N GLY A 91 -7.37 -9.46 8.58
CA GLY A 91 -7.42 -10.57 7.61
C GLY A 91 -6.59 -10.30 6.35
N GLU A 92 -7.04 -10.88 5.24
CA GLU A 92 -6.50 -10.64 3.90
C GLU A 92 -7.07 -9.36 3.30
N CYS A 93 -6.27 -8.65 2.51
CA CYS A 93 -6.71 -7.52 1.71
C CYS A 93 -6.56 -7.87 0.22
N LYS A 94 -7.70 -8.00 -0.46
CA LYS A 94 -7.79 -8.21 -1.90
C LYS A 94 -8.37 -6.97 -2.55
N CYS A 95 -7.57 -6.25 -3.33
CA CYS A 95 -8.04 -5.04 -3.97
C CYS A 95 -7.42 -4.83 -5.35
N LYS A 96 -8.14 -4.28 -6.33
CA LYS A 96 -7.55 -4.03 -7.66
C LYS A 96 -6.53 -2.89 -7.63
N GLU A 97 -6.90 -1.75 -7.03
CA GLU A 97 -6.05 -0.57 -6.93
C GLU A 97 -5.98 -0.04 -5.50
N ILE A 98 -4.76 0.04 -4.97
CA ILE A 98 -4.48 0.51 -3.61
C ILE A 98 -3.58 1.74 -3.67
N LYS A 99 -4.00 2.83 -3.04
CA LYS A 99 -3.21 4.06 -2.84
C LYS A 99 -3.17 4.44 -1.37
N ILE A 100 -1.98 4.44 -0.79
CA ILE A 100 -1.79 4.73 0.63
C ILE A 100 -0.76 5.84 0.80
N ALA A 101 -1.13 6.85 1.59
CA ALA A 101 -0.24 7.82 2.16
C ALA A 101 -0.25 7.63 3.68
N GLY A 102 0.80 7.01 4.23
CA GLY A 102 0.90 6.70 5.66
C GLY A 102 1.29 5.24 5.93
N ALA A 103 0.64 4.57 6.88
CA ALA A 103 1.03 3.23 7.31
C ALA A 103 -0.04 2.20 6.99
N PHE A 104 0.36 1.03 6.46
CA PHE A 104 -0.56 -0.06 6.16
C PHE A 104 -0.06 -1.40 6.66
N LYS A 105 -0.93 -2.13 7.34
CA LYS A 105 -0.65 -3.48 7.83
C LYS A 105 -1.77 -4.43 7.43
N THR A 106 -1.40 -5.59 6.89
CA THR A 106 -2.33 -6.69 6.60
C THR A 106 -1.64 -8.05 6.73
N ARG A 107 -2.38 -9.15 6.80
CA ARG A 107 -1.78 -10.51 6.82
C ARG A 107 -1.33 -10.97 5.45
N LYS A 108 -2.10 -10.62 4.41
CA LYS A 108 -1.80 -10.93 3.01
C LYS A 108 -2.38 -9.83 2.15
N LEU A 109 -1.60 -9.38 1.17
CA LEU A 109 -2.00 -8.34 0.24
C LEU A 109 -2.01 -8.90 -1.19
N LEU A 110 -3.17 -8.85 -1.84
CA LEU A 110 -3.38 -9.24 -3.24
C LEU A 110 -3.86 -8.02 -4.02
N THR A 111 -3.10 -7.55 -5.01
CA THR A 111 -3.49 -6.36 -5.76
C THR A 111 -2.95 -6.25 -7.19
N ASP A 112 -3.71 -5.66 -8.10
CA ASP A 112 -3.18 -5.42 -9.45
C ASP A 112 -2.23 -4.21 -9.44
N ILE A 113 -2.56 -3.16 -8.70
CA ILE A 113 -1.78 -1.93 -8.58
C ILE A 113 -1.64 -1.53 -7.12
N LEU A 114 -0.41 -1.35 -6.65
CA LEU A 114 -0.08 -0.85 -5.32
C LEU A 114 0.76 0.41 -5.41
N LYS A 115 0.31 1.49 -4.78
CA LYS A 115 1.09 2.71 -4.58
C LYS A 115 1.07 3.08 -3.11
N ILE A 116 2.22 2.99 -2.46
CA ILE A 116 2.38 3.37 -1.04
C ILE A 116 3.47 4.43 -0.93
N GLY A 117 3.11 5.59 -0.40
CA GLY A 117 4.06 6.55 0.16
C GLY A 117 3.98 6.47 1.68
N GLY A 118 4.92 5.77 2.31
CA GLY A 118 4.59 5.24 3.62
C GLY A 118 5.50 4.17 4.21
N ALA A 119 4.89 3.44 5.14
CA ALA A 119 5.34 2.17 5.67
C ALA A 119 4.31 1.08 5.34
N ILE A 120 4.77 -0.08 4.91
CA ILE A 120 3.94 -1.27 4.71
C ILE A 120 4.48 -2.44 5.53
N LYS A 121 3.59 -3.16 6.21
CA LYS A 121 3.91 -4.41 6.90
C LYS A 121 2.94 -5.52 6.50
N THR A 122 3.42 -6.51 5.75
CA THR A 122 2.64 -7.69 5.38
C THR A 122 3.54 -8.89 5.13
N PRO A 123 3.30 -10.07 5.71
CA PRO A 123 4.10 -11.26 5.42
C PRO A 123 4.12 -11.64 3.93
N VAL A 124 3.02 -11.39 3.21
CA VAL A 124 2.90 -11.73 1.79
C VAL A 124 2.29 -10.57 1.02
N LEU A 125 2.93 -10.20 -0.09
CA LEU A 125 2.40 -9.30 -1.12
C LEU A 125 2.50 -9.99 -2.47
N GLU A 126 1.38 -10.18 -3.14
CA GLU A 126 1.34 -10.56 -4.55
C GLU A 126 0.66 -9.44 -5.34
N GLY A 127 1.34 -8.89 -6.34
CA GLY A 127 0.70 -7.91 -7.19
C GLY A 127 1.18 -7.76 -8.62
N GLY A 128 0.52 -6.90 -9.38
CA GLY A 128 0.91 -6.59 -10.75
C GLY A 128 2.00 -5.53 -10.77
N ASP A 129 1.61 -4.30 -10.50
CA ASP A 129 2.45 -3.10 -10.52
C ASP A 129 2.58 -2.51 -9.11
N VAL A 130 3.77 -2.55 -8.53
CA VAL A 130 4.04 -2.19 -7.15
C VAL A 130 5.04 -1.04 -7.07
N HIS A 131 4.58 0.11 -6.58
CA HIS A 131 5.41 1.27 -6.27
C HIS A 131 5.41 1.56 -4.77
N ILE A 132 6.58 1.53 -4.16
CA ILE A 132 6.80 1.81 -2.73
C ILE A 132 7.76 2.99 -2.62
N ILE A 133 7.28 4.09 -2.05
CA ILE A 133 8.07 5.25 -1.65
C ILE A 133 8.21 5.19 -0.13
N LEU A 134 9.41 4.86 0.34
CA LEU A 134 9.72 4.65 1.74
C LEU A 134 9.90 5.98 2.47
N ASN A 135 9.05 6.24 3.46
CA ASN A 135 9.25 7.26 4.49
C ASN A 135 9.07 6.72 5.93
N GLY A 136 8.98 5.39 6.02
CA GLY A 136 8.97 4.59 7.24
C GLY A 136 9.52 3.19 6.95
N ASN A 137 9.90 2.46 8.00
CA ASN A 137 10.36 1.08 7.84
C ASN A 137 9.24 0.20 7.30
N SER A 138 9.56 -0.59 6.27
CA SER A 138 8.63 -1.51 5.63
C SER A 138 9.15 -2.94 5.73
N GLU A 139 8.23 -3.89 5.88
CA GLU A 139 8.53 -5.30 6.09
C GLU A 139 7.58 -6.15 5.26
N ILE A 140 8.13 -6.83 4.26
CA ILE A 140 7.40 -7.74 3.40
C ILE A 140 8.19 -9.03 3.25
N ASP A 141 7.85 -10.08 3.98
CA ASP A 141 8.64 -11.31 3.98
C ASP A 141 8.74 -11.89 2.56
N ARG A 142 7.59 -12.08 1.90
CA ARG A 142 7.53 -12.59 0.52
C ARG A 142 6.80 -11.62 -0.40
N LEU A 143 7.53 -11.05 -1.35
CA LEU A 143 7.02 -10.11 -2.34
C LEU A 143 7.08 -10.75 -3.73
N LYS A 144 5.93 -10.88 -4.38
CA LYS A 144 5.83 -11.25 -5.78
C LYS A 144 5.18 -10.13 -6.57
N ALA A 145 5.82 -9.64 -7.62
CA ALA A 145 5.23 -8.62 -8.49
C ALA A 145 5.57 -8.82 -9.97
N LYS A 146 4.81 -8.27 -10.91
CA LYS A 146 5.31 -8.17 -12.30
C LYS A 146 6.33 -7.03 -12.39
N TYR A 147 5.98 -5.88 -11.84
CA TYR A 147 6.80 -4.69 -11.77
C TYR A 147 6.95 -4.23 -10.32
N LEU A 148 8.18 -3.97 -9.90
CA LEU A 148 8.48 -3.45 -8.58
C LEU A 148 9.40 -2.23 -8.68
N GLU A 149 8.95 -1.11 -8.13
CA GLU A 149 9.76 0.06 -7.90
C GLU A 149 9.77 0.37 -6.40
N VAL A 150 10.94 0.32 -5.78
CA VAL A 150 11.16 0.77 -4.41
C VAL A 150 12.07 1.98 -4.45
N LYS A 151 11.59 3.10 -3.94
CA LYS A 151 12.34 4.35 -3.81
C LYS A 151 12.36 4.76 -2.36
N ARG A 152 13.46 5.38 -1.96
CA ARG A 152 13.53 6.09 -0.69
C ARG A 152 13.12 7.54 -0.92
N GLU A 153 12.21 8.06 -0.10
CA GLU A 153 11.92 9.50 -0.11
C GLU A 153 13.17 10.25 0.34
N GLU A 154 13.77 11.02 -0.57
CA GLU A 154 14.83 11.95 -0.21
C GLU A 154 14.18 13.24 0.30
N PRO A 155 14.62 13.78 1.45
CA PRO A 155 14.11 15.06 1.93
C PRO A 155 14.40 16.14 0.88
N THR A 156 13.34 16.62 0.22
CA THR A 156 13.41 17.69 -0.79
C THR A 156 13.77 19.05 -0.20
N PHE A 157 13.68 19.19 1.13
CA PHE A 157 13.96 20.45 1.82
C PHE A 157 15.37 20.45 2.41
N ARG A 158 16.30 21.12 1.71
CA ARG A 158 17.55 21.60 2.28
C ARG A 158 17.20 22.74 3.25
N VAL A 159 16.83 22.41 4.50
CA VAL A 159 16.59 23.42 5.54
C VAL A 159 17.88 24.23 5.69
N MET A 160 17.88 25.46 5.18
CA MET A 160 19.03 26.37 5.23
C MET A 160 19.31 26.91 6.64
N PHE A 161 18.57 26.49 7.67
CA PHE A 161 18.79 26.83 9.08
C PHE A 161 18.15 25.80 10.02
N TRP A 162 18.84 24.69 10.34
CA TRP A 162 18.88 24.03 11.68
C TRP A 162 19.74 22.74 11.66
N ASP A 163 21.06 22.88 11.71
CA ASP A 163 21.96 21.78 12.10
C ASP A 163 21.92 21.61 13.63
N VAL A 164 20.88 20.95 14.16
CA VAL A 164 20.93 20.38 15.52
C VAL A 164 20.15 19.05 15.59
N GLY A 165 20.84 17.93 15.33
CA GLY A 165 20.47 16.64 15.94
C GLY A 165 19.39 15.77 15.28
N LEU A 166 18.83 16.13 14.13
CA LEU A 166 17.93 15.24 13.37
C LEU A 166 18.74 14.09 12.75
N LYS A 167 18.87 12.97 13.48
CA LYS A 167 19.38 11.70 12.94
C LYS A 167 18.63 11.39 11.65
N ARG A 168 19.34 11.25 10.53
CA ARG A 168 18.80 10.71 9.29
C ARG A 168 18.14 9.38 9.64
N LYS A 169 16.81 9.30 9.57
CA LYS A 169 16.12 8.03 9.70
C LYS A 169 16.34 7.28 8.40
N ASP A 170 17.12 6.21 8.47
CA ASP A 170 17.26 5.26 7.39
C ASP A 170 16.05 4.34 7.40
N TYR A 171 15.31 4.38 6.29
CA TYR A 171 14.16 3.53 6.05
C TYR A 171 14.53 2.51 5.01
N TYR A 172 14.19 1.26 5.29
CA TYR A 172 14.41 0.14 4.38
C TYR A 172 13.12 -0.61 4.13
N LEU A 173 13.04 -1.25 2.97
CA LEU A 173 12.19 -2.42 2.78
C LEU A 173 12.99 -3.66 3.19
N ILE A 174 12.55 -4.34 4.23
CA ILE A 174 13.10 -5.62 4.67
C ILE A 174 12.25 -6.73 4.07
N SER A 175 12.90 -7.70 3.42
CA SER A 175 12.22 -8.83 2.79
C SER A 175 13.06 -10.11 2.87
N GLU A 176 12.40 -11.27 2.97
CA GLU A 176 13.07 -12.57 2.88
C GLU A 176 13.30 -12.95 1.41
N SER A 177 12.29 -12.75 0.57
CA SER A 177 12.36 -13.06 -0.87
C SER A 177 11.54 -12.10 -1.72
N ILE A 178 12.14 -11.64 -2.82
CA ILE A 178 11.49 -10.84 -3.86
C ILE A 178 11.54 -11.62 -5.18
N GLU A 179 10.37 -11.87 -5.78
CA GLU A 179 10.22 -12.46 -7.11
C GLU A 179 9.52 -11.48 -8.05
N ILE A 180 10.22 -11.04 -9.10
CA ILE A 180 9.72 -10.00 -10.00
C ILE A 180 10.06 -10.28 -11.46
N ASN A 181 9.30 -9.76 -12.43
CA ASN A 181 9.77 -9.77 -13.82
C ASN A 181 10.77 -8.63 -14.01
N LYS A 182 10.38 -7.42 -13.62
CA LYS A 182 11.22 -6.23 -13.71
C LYS A 182 11.19 -5.42 -12.43
N GLY A 183 12.33 -4.91 -11.98
CA GLY A 183 12.30 -3.95 -10.89
C GLY A 183 13.52 -3.05 -10.72
N ASN A 184 13.26 -1.95 -10.02
CA ASN A 184 14.24 -0.96 -9.62
C ASN A 184 14.17 -0.82 -8.09
N LEU A 185 15.26 -1.17 -7.42
CA LEU A 185 15.30 -1.32 -5.97
C LEU A 185 16.26 -0.30 -5.36
N GLU A 186 15.75 0.58 -4.49
CA GLU A 186 16.55 1.43 -3.60
C GLU A 186 16.19 1.15 -2.14
N ALA A 187 17.20 1.16 -1.25
CA ALA A 187 17.03 0.92 0.19
C ALA A 187 16.29 -0.40 0.52
N VAL A 188 16.67 -1.49 -0.16
CA VAL A 188 16.13 -2.83 0.09
C VAL A 188 17.16 -3.70 0.81
N LYS A 189 16.75 -4.33 1.92
CA LYS A 189 17.52 -5.40 2.58
C LYS A 189 16.81 -6.73 2.33
N CYS A 190 17.45 -7.64 1.62
CA CYS A 190 16.80 -8.90 1.23
C CYS A 190 17.73 -10.09 1.16
N LYS A 191 17.28 -11.28 1.55
CA LYS A 191 18.08 -12.50 1.39
C LYS A 191 18.16 -12.95 -0.06
N ARG A 192 17.04 -12.91 -0.79
CA ARG A 192 17.02 -13.36 -2.19
C ARG A 192 16.13 -12.51 -3.08
N VAL A 193 16.68 -12.03 -4.19
CA VAL A 193 15.92 -11.38 -5.26
C VAL A 193 16.05 -12.21 -6.53
N ARG A 194 14.93 -12.55 -7.16
CA ARG A 194 14.86 -13.29 -8.41
C ARG A 194 14.02 -12.54 -9.44
N GLY A 195 14.48 -12.46 -10.69
CA GLY A 195 13.70 -11.85 -11.76
C GLY A 195 14.32 -11.82 -13.15
N ASP A 196 13.73 -11.07 -14.08
CA ASP A 196 14.23 -11.01 -15.45
C ASP A 196 15.17 -9.82 -15.65
N GLU A 197 14.69 -8.61 -15.36
CA GLU A 197 15.43 -7.35 -15.44
C GLU A 197 15.48 -6.66 -14.08
N ILE A 198 16.63 -6.69 -13.41
CA ILE A 198 16.78 -6.14 -12.06
C ILE A 198 17.78 -4.98 -12.07
N THR A 199 17.37 -3.82 -11.54
CA THR A 199 18.29 -2.72 -11.21
C THR A 199 18.37 -2.58 -9.70
N ILE A 200 19.58 -2.68 -9.16
CA ILE A 200 19.87 -2.56 -7.73
C ILE A 200 20.59 -1.24 -7.52
N GLY A 201 19.88 -0.33 -6.87
CA GLY A 201 20.31 1.01 -6.52
C GLY A 201 21.04 1.10 -5.18
N ARG A 202 21.26 2.35 -4.79
CA ARG A 202 21.86 2.74 -3.51
C ARG A 202 21.13 2.17 -2.29
N PHE A 203 21.89 1.96 -1.23
CA PHE A 203 21.42 1.47 0.07
C PHE A 203 20.79 0.07 0.03
N CYS A 204 20.96 -0.66 -1.06
CA CYS A 204 20.54 -2.05 -1.14
C CYS A 204 21.61 -2.98 -0.54
N GLU A 205 21.16 -3.93 0.26
CA GLU A 205 21.97 -5.02 0.83
C GLU A 205 21.25 -6.33 0.53
N ILE A 206 21.72 -7.07 -0.49
CA ILE A 206 21.06 -8.28 -0.98
C ILE A 206 22.03 -9.46 -0.95
N ASP A 207 21.67 -10.56 -0.28
CA ASP A 207 22.60 -11.70 -0.18
C ASP A 207 22.75 -12.42 -1.52
N VAL A 208 21.63 -12.71 -2.20
CA VAL A 208 21.60 -13.43 -3.49
C VAL A 208 20.69 -12.74 -4.50
N VAL A 209 21.23 -12.50 -5.70
CA VAL A 209 20.48 -11.97 -6.84
C VAL A 209 20.58 -12.95 -8.01
N GLU A 210 19.43 -13.42 -8.47
CA GLU A 210 19.30 -14.34 -9.60
C GLU A 210 18.50 -13.69 -10.72
N TYR A 211 19.06 -13.62 -11.93
CA TYR A 211 18.41 -12.95 -13.05
C TYR A 211 18.42 -13.75 -14.35
N THR A 212 17.42 -13.57 -15.22
CA THR A 212 17.33 -14.29 -16.51
C THR A 212 17.78 -13.42 -17.71
N ILE A 213 17.43 -12.13 -17.74
CA ILE A 213 17.74 -11.22 -18.86
C ILE A 213 18.93 -10.31 -18.51
N SER A 214 18.78 -9.44 -17.50
CA SER A 214 19.83 -8.49 -17.11
C SER A 214 19.78 -8.10 -15.64
N ALA A 215 20.95 -7.81 -15.06
CA ALA A 215 21.09 -7.20 -13.76
C ALA A 215 22.05 -6.00 -13.82
N LYS A 216 21.62 -4.85 -13.31
CA LYS A 216 22.42 -3.61 -13.21
C LYS A 216 22.65 -3.27 -11.75
N LEU A 217 23.93 -3.12 -11.37
CA LEU A 217 24.31 -2.64 -10.04
C LEU A 217 24.74 -1.18 -10.16
N LEU A 218 24.06 -0.30 -9.44
CA LEU A 218 24.41 1.13 -9.35
C LEU A 218 25.31 1.38 -8.14
N GLU A 219 25.86 2.59 -8.05
CA GLU A 219 26.72 3.00 -6.95
C GLU A 219 26.01 2.84 -5.59
N GLY A 220 26.71 2.24 -4.63
CA GLY A 220 26.18 1.99 -3.28
C GLY A 220 25.33 0.72 -3.13
N ALA A 221 25.18 -0.09 -4.19
CA ALA A 221 24.59 -1.42 -4.09
C ALA A 221 25.58 -2.43 -3.47
N LYS A 222 25.13 -3.20 -2.48
CA LYS A 222 25.88 -4.34 -1.93
C LYS A 222 25.14 -5.63 -2.25
N VAL A 223 25.79 -6.50 -3.02
CA VAL A 223 25.27 -7.81 -3.40
C VAL A 223 26.29 -8.89 -3.04
N GLY A 224 25.88 -9.91 -2.28
CA GLY A 224 26.75 -11.01 -1.89
C GLY A 224 27.09 -11.94 -3.05
N ARG A 225 26.05 -12.46 -3.72
CA ARG A 225 26.18 -13.31 -4.91
C ARG A 225 25.25 -12.83 -6.01
N LEU A 226 25.81 -12.64 -7.20
CA LEU A 226 25.07 -12.32 -8.41
C LEU A 226 25.20 -13.48 -9.40
N SER A 227 24.09 -14.01 -9.90
CA SER A 227 24.11 -15.17 -10.81
C SER A 227 23.03 -15.05 -11.89
N LYS A 228 23.42 -15.30 -13.14
CA LYS A 228 22.46 -15.46 -14.23
C LYS A 228 21.91 -16.88 -14.20
N ILE A 229 20.59 -17.04 -14.24
CA ILE A 229 19.90 -18.33 -14.27
C ILE A 229 19.04 -18.39 -15.53
N GLY A 230 19.14 -19.48 -16.30
CA GLY A 230 18.55 -19.58 -17.64
C GLY A 230 19.62 -19.92 -18.66
#